data_AF-A0A7K2M6X0-F1
#
_entry.id   AF-A0A7K2M6X0-F1
#
_cell.length_a   1.000
_cell.length_b   1.000
_cell.length_c   1.000
_cell.angle_alpha   90.00
_cell.angle_beta   90.00
_cell.angle_gamma   90.00
#
_symmetry.space_group_name_H-M   'P 1'
#
loop_
_entity.id
_entity.type
_entity.pdbx_description
1 polymer ?
#
loop_
_entity_poly.entity_id
_entity_poly.type
_entity_poly.pdbx_seq_one_letter_code
_entity_poly.pdbx_strand_id
1 'polypeptide(L)' 'MLVATAVPVERDAVAQAFDGPVRELPLPGTTLHRVAGCDLIAAG' A
#
# COMPACT_ATOMS: atom_id res chain seq x y z
N MET A 1 -7.92 -4.72 6.92
CA MET A 1 -6.74 -5.55 7.24
C MET A 1 -5.49 -4.79 6.83
N LEU A 2 -4.40 -4.80 7.60
CA LEU A 2 -3.15 -4.11 7.26
C LEU A 2 -2.14 -5.13 6.73
N VAL A 3 -1.54 -4.85 5.57
CA VAL A 3 -0.49 -5.67 4.96
C VAL A 3 0.75 -4.80 4.81
N ALA A 4 1.85 -5.22 5.42
CA ALA A 4 3.15 -4.56 5.30
C ALA A 4 4.03 -5.35 4.33
N THR A 5 4.57 -4.69 3.31
CA THR A 5 5.62 -5.25 2.45
C THR A 5 6.98 -4.71 2.87
N ALA A 6 8.03 -5.49 2.65
CA ALA A 6 9.39 -5.05 3.00
C ALA A 6 9.94 -4.05 1.97
N VAL A 7 9.42 -4.04 0.74
CA VAL A 7 9.94 -3.21 -0.35
C VAL A 7 8.82 -2.36 -0.99
N PRO A 8 9.05 -1.07 -1.30
CA PRO A 8 8.08 -0.21 -1.99
C PRO A 8 7.55 -0.78 -3.32
N VAL A 9 8.42 -1.45 -4.09
CA VAL A 9 8.04 -2.07 -5.36
C VAL A 9 6.99 -3.17 -5.18
N GLU A 10 7.06 -3.93 -4.08
CA GLU A 10 6.10 -4.98 -3.77
C GLU A 10 4.75 -4.38 -3.37
N ARG A 11 4.75 -3.28 -2.58
CA ARG A 11 3.53 -2.55 -2.22
C ARG A 11 2.78 -2.10 -3.47
N ASP A 12 3.51 -1.54 -4.43
CA ASP A 12 2.92 -1.00 -5.66
C ASP A 12 2.38 -2.11 -6.56
N ALA A 13 3.11 -3.23 -6.67
CA ALA A 13 2.64 -4.41 -7.39
C ALA A 13 1.36 -5.01 -6.77
N VAL A 14 1.31 -5.10 -5.42
CA VAL A 14 0.10 -5.53 -4.72
C VAL A 14 -1.03 -4.54 -4.94
N ALA A 15 -0.76 -3.22 -4.85
CA ALA A 15 -1.79 -2.21 -5.07
C ALA A 15 -2.40 -2.30 -6.49
N GLN A 16 -1.60 -2.60 -7.50
CA GLN A 16 -2.06 -2.83 -8.89
C GLN A 16 -2.85 -4.14 -9.06
N ALA A 17 -2.63 -5.14 -8.21
CA ALA A 17 -3.34 -6.41 -8.26
C ALA A 17 -4.75 -6.36 -7.65
N PHE A 18 -5.08 -5.31 -6.89
CA PHE A 18 -6.43 -5.09 -6.36
C PHE A 18 -7.27 -4.28 -7.35
N ASP A 19 -8.43 -4.81 -7.73
CA ASP A 19 -9.40 -4.07 -8.53
C ASP A 19 -9.96 -2.89 -7.72
N GLY A 20 -9.74 -1.67 -8.23
CA GLY A 20 -10.32 -0.45 -7.69
C GLY A 20 -9.33 0.70 -7.53
N PRO A 21 -9.82 1.85 -7.05
CA PRO A 21 -8.98 3.03 -6.89
C PRO A 21 -7.97 2.84 -5.77
N VAL A 22 -6.69 3.06 -6.08
CA VAL A 22 -5.63 3.19 -5.07
C VAL A 22 -5.66 4.61 -4.52
N ARG A 23 -5.79 4.76 -3.21
CA ARG A 23 -5.66 6.06 -2.53
C ARG A 23 -4.37 6.13 -1.75
N GLU A 24 -3.52 7.08 -2.08
CA GLU A 24 -2.30 7.35 -1.34
C GLU A 24 -2.60 8.26 -0.14
N LEU A 25 -2.07 7.88 1.01
CA LEU A 25 -2.08 8.66 2.25
C LEU A 25 -0.63 8.87 2.70
N PRO A 26 -0.09 10.08 2.60
CA PRO A 26 1.22 10.38 3.15
C PRO A 26 1.17 10.31 4.68
N LEU A 27 2.13 9.60 5.27
CA LEU A 27 2.37 9.51 6.71
C LEU A 27 3.80 10.00 6.99
N PRO A 28 4.12 10.37 8.25
CA PRO A 28 5.50 10.70 8.60
C PRO A 28 6.45 9.53 8.26
N GLY A 29 7.35 9.75 7.30
CA GLY A 29 8.37 8.78 6.90
C GLY A 29 7.91 7.64 5.98
N THR A 30 6.65 7.60 5.52
CA THR A 30 6.16 6.53 4.64
C THR A 30 4.87 6.93 3.92
N THR A 31 4.43 6.13 2.95
CA THR A 31 3.16 6.32 2.23
C THR A 31 2.30 5.07 2.36
N LEU A 32 1.08 5.25 2.87
CA LEU A 32 0.07 4.22 2.95
C LEU A 32 -0.75 4.18 1.65
N HIS A 33 -0.89 3.01 1.05
CA HIS A 33 -1.78 2.78 -0.09
C HIS A 33 -3.04 2.07 0.40
N ARG A 34 -4.18 2.76 0.33
CA ARG A 34 -5.47 2.15 0.63
C ARG A 34 -6.08 1.61 -0.66
N VAL A 35 -6.35 0.31 -0.66
CA VAL A 35 -7.05 -0.41 -1.73
C VAL A 35 -8.36 -0.98 -1.19
N ALA A 36 -9.22 -1.52 -2.06
CA ALA A 36 -10.51 -2.05 -1.66
C ALA A 36 -10.36 -3.21 -0.64
N GLY A 37 -10.52 -2.90 0.65
CA GLY A 37 -10.53 -3.86 1.77
C GLY A 37 -9.23 -3.95 2.58
N CYS A 38 -8.12 -3.38 2.10
CA CYS A 38 -6.82 -3.47 2.77
C CYS A 38 -6.01 -2.16 2.71
N ASP A 39 -5.19 -1.95 3.74
CA ASP A 39 -4.19 -0.90 3.80
C ASP A 39 -2.81 -1.53 3.56
N LEU A 40 -2.02 -0.96 2.64
CA LEU A 40 -0.70 -1.41 2.22
C LEU A 40 0.36 -0.39 2.63
N ILE A 41 1.46 -0.82 3.22
CA ILE A 41 2.59 0.04 3.60
C ILE A 41 3.91 -0.64 3.24
N ALA A 42 4.89 0.15 2.81
CA ALA A 42 6.25 -0.33 2.66
C ALA A 42 7.01 -0.03 3.97
N ALA A 43 7.53 -1.08 4.61
CA ALA A 43 8.30 -1.02 5.84
C ALA A 43 9.70 -1.58 5.57
N GLY A 44 10.57 -0.73 5.01
CA GLY A 44 11.96 -1.04 4.66
C GLY A 44 12.78 0.22 4.51
#